data_AF-A0A0L1IEK6-F1
#
_entry.id   AF-A0A0L1IEK6-F1
#
_cell.length_a   1.000
_cell.length_b   1.000
_cell.length_c   1.000
_cell.angle_alpha   90.00
_cell.angle_beta   90.00
_cell.angle_gamma   90.00
#
_symmetry.space_group_name_H-M   'P 1'
#
loop_
_entity.id
_entity.type
_entity.pdbx_description
1 polymer ?
#
loop_
_entity_poly.entity_id
_entity_poly.type
_entity_poly.pdbx_seq_one_letter_code
_entity_poly.pdbx_strand_id
1 'polypeptide(L)' 'MGKNSRLETWLQYRVRVTISDTRYFVGTFLSYDRHMNIVLVDAEEFRKVKSQENSLKELFYKNNCVYVNK' A
#
# COMPACT_ATOMS: atom_id res chain seq x y z
N MET A 1 -1.16 -16.54 25.45
CA MET A 1 -0.16 -15.95 24.54
C MET A 1 -0.86 -15.45 23.28
N GLY A 2 -1.38 -14.22 23.30
CA GLY A 2 -2.04 -13.63 22.14
C GLY A 2 -1.03 -12.95 21.22
N LYS A 3 -0.28 -13.72 20.43
CA LYS A 3 0.54 -13.14 19.36
C LYS A 3 -0.41 -12.62 18.29
N ASN A 4 -0.67 -11.31 18.29
CA ASN A 4 -1.29 -10.61 17.16
C ASN A 4 -0.31 -10.53 15.97
N SER A 5 0.39 -11.62 15.66
CA SER A 5 1.45 -11.74 14.66
C SER A 5 0.93 -11.71 13.23
N ARG A 6 -0.30 -11.23 13.00
CA ARG A 6 -0.90 -11.23 11.66
C ARG A 6 -0.08 -10.39 10.68
N LEU A 7 0.54 -9.30 11.12
CA LEU A 7 1.39 -8.46 10.26
C LEU A 7 2.84 -8.93 10.20
N GLU A 8 3.39 -9.44 11.31
CA GLU A 8 4.75 -9.99 11.35
C GLU A 8 4.94 -11.07 10.27
N THR A 9 3.92 -11.89 10.02
CA THR A 9 3.91 -12.90 8.96
C THR A 9 4.08 -12.32 7.55
N TRP A 10 3.71 -11.06 7.32
CA TRP A 10 3.78 -10.43 6.00
C TRP A 10 5.06 -9.61 5.79
N LEU A 11 5.92 -9.46 6.81
CA LEU A 11 7.20 -8.78 6.64
C LEU A 11 8.02 -9.44 5.52
N GLN A 12 8.70 -8.62 4.72
CA GLN A 12 9.48 -9.00 3.54
C GLN A 12 8.68 -9.59 2.36
N TYR A 13 7.36 -9.73 2.48
CA TYR A 13 6.52 -10.10 1.33
C TYR A 13 6.10 -8.87 0.51
N ARG A 14 5.83 -9.12 -0.79
CA ARG A 14 5.15 -8.16 -1.65
C ARG A 14 3.66 -8.17 -1.30
N VAL A 15 3.16 -7.06 -0.77
CA VAL A 15 1.79 -6.91 -0.29
C VAL A 15 1.04 -5.86 -1.10
N ARG A 16 -0.30 -5.97 -1.08
CA ARG A 16 -1.19 -4.89 -1.52
C ARG A 16 -1.77 -4.20 -0.30
N VAL A 17 -1.59 -2.90 -0.19
CA VAL A 17 -2.16 -2.05 0.86
C VAL A 17 -3.20 -1.13 0.25
N THR A 18 -4.45 -1.23 0.68
CA THR A 18 -5.54 -0.35 0.24
C THR A 18 -5.74 0.77 1.26
N ILE A 19 -5.81 2.02 0.79
CA ILE A 19 -6.08 3.20 1.63
C ILE A 19 -7.57 3.57 1.52
N SER A 20 -8.07 4.29 2.54
CA SER A 20 -9.46 4.77 2.63
C SER A 20 -9.92 5.61 1.44
N ASP A 21 -8.99 6.27 0.74
CA ASP A 21 -9.29 7.10 -0.43
C ASP A 21 -9.33 6.33 -1.76
N THR A 22 -9.51 4.99 -1.69
CA THR A 22 -9.64 4.04 -2.82
C THR A 22 -8.36 3.76 -3.61
N ARG A 23 -7.24 4.40 -3.26
CA ARG A 23 -5.94 4.06 -3.81
C ARG A 23 -5.42 2.76 -3.20
N TYR A 24 -4.54 2.09 -3.93
CA TYR A 24 -3.78 0.98 -3.36
C TYR A 24 -2.32 1.04 -3.78
N PHE A 25 -1.48 0.51 -2.90
CA PHE A 25 -0.04 0.42 -3.07
C PHE A 25 0.36 -1.04 -3.15
N VAL A 26 1.25 -1.38 -4.08
CA VAL A 26 1.84 -2.71 -4.17
C VAL A 26 3.34 -2.58 -3.99
N GLY A 27 3.89 -3.15 -2.93
CA GLY A 27 5.31 -3.02 -2.61
C GLY A 27 5.76 -4.04 -1.58
N THR A 28 7.07 -4.07 -1.31
CA THR A 28 7.65 -4.99 -0.31
C THR A 28 7.52 -4.40 1.08
N PHE A 29 6.87 -5.13 1.99
CA PHE A 29 6.62 -4.66 3.35
C PHE A 29 7.86 -4.80 4.24
N LEU A 30 8.47 -3.68 4.63
CA LEU A 30 9.70 -3.72 5.44
C LEU A 30 9.48 -3.58 6.94
N SER A 31 8.58 -2.69 7.34
CA SER A 31 8.38 -2.39 8.77
C SER A 31 7.03 -1.77 9.04
N TYR A 32 6.55 -1.95 10.27
CA TYR A 32 5.38 -1.26 10.80
C TYR A 32 5.63 -0.76 12.22
N ASP A 33 4.79 0.17 12.68
CA ASP A 33 4.76 0.62 14.07
C ASP A 33 3.40 0.36 14.76
N ARG A 34 3.27 0.77 16.03
CA ARG A 34 2.05 0.62 16.84
C ARG A 34 0.84 1.34 16.24
N HIS A 35 1.06 2.41 15.48
CA HIS A 35 0.01 3.19 14.82
C HIS A 35 -0.41 2.59 13.49
N MET A 36 0.21 1.47 13.07
CA MET A 36 0.04 0.85 11.77
C MET A 36 0.57 1.70 10.62
N ASN A 37 1.55 2.57 10.91
CA ASN A 37 2.31 3.18 9.84
C ASN A 37 3.16 2.10 9.18
N ILE A 38 3.15 2.07 7.84
CA ILE A 38 3.80 1.01 7.07
C ILE A 38 4.84 1.60 6.14
N VAL A 39 6.00 0.94 6.06
CA VAL A 39 7.05 1.22 5.08
C VAL A 39 7.00 0.16 3.98
N LEU A 40 6.79 0.61 2.74
CA LEU A 40 6.91 -0.20 1.53
C LEU A 40 8.11 0.28 0.70
N VAL A 41 8.89 -0.66 0.16
CA VAL A 41 9.93 -0.37 -0.85
C VAL A 41 9.55 -0.91 -2.22
N ASP A 42 10.10 -0.28 -3.26
CA ASP A 42 9.79 -0.58 -4.68
C ASP A 42 8.28 -0.61 -4.91
N ALA A 43 7.62 0.43 -4.38
CA ALA A 43 6.19 0.48 -4.26
C ALA A 43 5.54 1.16 -5.47
N GLU A 44 4.40 0.63 -5.86
CA GLU A 44 3.62 1.05 -7.00
C GLU A 44 2.28 1.58 -6.50
N GLU A 45 1.99 2.86 -6.75
CA GLU A 45 0.70 3.47 -6.43
C GLU A 45 -0.26 3.33 -7.62
N PHE A 46 -1.45 2.82 -7.34
CA PHE A 46 -2.53 2.70 -8.31
C PHE A 46 -3.69 3.61 -7.89
N ARG A 47 -4.08 4.49 -8.82
CA ARG A 47 -5.15 5.46 -8.61
C ARG A 47 -6.20 5.34 -9.71
N LYS A 48 -7.48 5.26 -9.31
CA LYS A 48 -8.60 5.37 -10.26
C LYS A 48 -8.90 6.83 -10.52
N VAL A 49 -8.82 7.25 -11.78
CA VAL A 49 -9.15 8.60 -12.21
C VAL A 49 -10.32 8.52 -13.20
N LYS A 50 -11.33 9.38 -12.99
CA LYS A 50 -12.41 9.55 -13.97
C LYS A 50 -11.84 10.26 -15.18
N SER A 51 -11.90 9.63 -16.35
CA SER A 51 -11.54 10.30 -17.61
C SER A 51 -12.75 11.05 -18.19
N GLN A 52 -12.48 11.98 -19.11
CA GLN A 52 -13.52 12.77 -19.79
C GLN A 52 -14.50 11.91 -20.60
N GLU A 53 -14.12 10.70 -21.00
CA GLU A 53 -14.96 9.77 -21.77
C GLU A 53 -15.84 8.85 -20.90
N ASN A 54 -16.05 9.18 -19.62
CA ASN A 54 -16.70 8.29 -18.65
C ASN A 54 -16.02 6.91 -18.48
N SER A 55 -14.85 6.67 -19.09
CA SER A 55 -14.04 5.48 -18.85
C SER A 55 -13.19 5.67 -17.58
N LEU A 56 -13.14 4.66 -16.73
CA LEU A 56 -12.25 4.63 -15.58
C LEU A 56 -10.84 4.28 -16.06
N LYS A 57 -9.89 5.19 -15.90
CA LYS A 57 -8.47 4.92 -16.16
C LYS A 57 -7.74 4.69 -14.84
N GLU A 58 -6.91 3.66 -14.81
CA GLU A 58 -6.02 3.39 -13.68
C GLU A 58 -4.65 3.98 -13.98
N LEU A 59 -4.21 4.92 -13.15
CA LEU A 59 -2.88 5.52 -13.23
C LEU A 59 -1.92 4.78 -12.31
N PHE A 60 -0.69 4.61 -12.78
CA PHE A 60 0.39 3.91 -12.10
C PHE A 60 1.55 4.87 -11.83
N TYR A 61 2.00 4.93 -10.58
CA TYR A 61 3.17 5.72 -10.17
C TYR A 61 4.18 4.85 -9.45
N LYS A 62 5.46 4.91 -9.87
CA LYS A 62 6.57 4.24 -9.19
C LYS A 62 7.11 5.12 -8.07
N ASN A 63 7.21 4.56 -6.88
CA ASN A 63 7.78 5.21 -5.70
C ASN A 63 8.88 4.31 -5.12
N ASN A 64 10.06 4.88 -4.86
CA ASN A 64 11.18 4.13 -4.27
C ASN A 64 10.86 3.66 -2.83
N CYS A 65 10.14 4.49 -2.06
CA CYS A 65 9.68 4.17 -0.72
C CYS A 65 8.36 4.90 -0.45
N VAL A 66 7.40 4.23 0.18
CA VAL A 66 6.12 4.81 0.57
C VAL A 66 5.90 4.61 2.05
N TYR A 67 5.60 5.72 2.73
CA TYR A 67 5.14 5.73 4.11
C TYR A 67 3.62 5.91 4.12
N VAL A 68 2.89 4.87 4.48
CA VAL A 68 1.44 4.91 4.59
C VAL A 68 1.06 5.17 6.04
N ASN A 69 0.54 6.36 6.34
CA ASN A 69 -0.11 6.66 7.62
C ASN A 69 -1.59 6.28 7.55
N LYS A 70 -2.14 5.83 8.68
CA LYS A 70 -3.58 5.70 8.89
C LYS A 70 -4.19 7.03 9.32
#